data_AF-A0A6G7YEX7-F1
#
_entry.id   AF-A0A6G7YEX7-F1
#
_cell.length_a   1.000
_cell.length_b   1.000
_cell.length_c   1.000
_cell.angle_alpha   90.00
_cell.angle_beta   90.00
_cell.angle_gamma   90.00
#
_symmetry.space_group_name_H-M   'P 1'
#
loop_
_entity.id
_entity.type
_entity.pdbx_description
1 polymer ?
#
loop_
_entity_poly.entity_id
_entity_poly.type
_entity_poly.pdbx_seq_one_letter_code
_entity_poly.pdbx_strand_id
1 'polypeptide(L)'
;MNWRPLLAALLLLPLGSTSLLPLTASASAGRDRPAAQAERIDYPGSGIVIARQSGDQRRLTGTPRSLKRFVARRLEVLYADAGSRPRCATSPTVVVDRYDSRGFVKAGEGWYEPCPGGGYSVIYKRSGSKWRAVLGSQDVRFCQDLAWWGVPVFIGGRQCLSEDLDVVRYRPGADTVSPEATARRVIAVATWLPIVPRARVVTRAALAQLESLIGRRTYLAPEECAPEGCVVTATEPGGRESRLMLRMQPIGDDLVVTEVEALP
;
A
#
# COMPACT_ATOMS: atom_id res chain seq x y z
N MET A 1 52.94 16.41 -14.01
CA MET A 1 53.41 16.37 -15.41
C MET A 1 53.73 14.92 -15.79
N ASN A 2 53.57 14.60 -17.07
CA ASN A 2 53.90 13.34 -17.78
C ASN A 2 52.73 12.33 -17.81
N TRP A 3 51.88 12.30 -18.85
CA TRP A 3 52.01 11.91 -20.27
C TRP A 3 52.05 10.39 -20.55
N ARG A 4 51.20 10.02 -21.53
CA ARG A 4 50.72 8.69 -21.97
C ARG A 4 51.83 7.78 -22.57
N PRO A 5 51.53 6.50 -22.88
CA PRO A 5 51.01 6.22 -24.23
C PRO A 5 49.90 5.14 -24.33
N LEU A 6 49.16 5.29 -25.43
CA LEU A 6 48.24 4.33 -26.04
C LEU A 6 48.98 3.07 -26.53
N LEU A 7 48.33 1.91 -26.50
CA LEU A 7 48.63 0.82 -27.42
C LEU A 7 47.34 0.07 -27.79
N ALA A 8 47.14 0.02 -29.10
CA ALA A 8 46.06 -0.65 -29.80
C ALA A 8 46.29 -2.17 -29.86
N ALA A 9 45.21 -2.94 -29.85
CA ALA A 9 45.21 -4.31 -30.36
C ALA A 9 43.86 -4.60 -31.02
N LEU A 10 43.87 -4.53 -32.36
CA LEU A 10 42.92 -5.22 -33.24
C LEU A 10 43.03 -6.72 -33.00
N LEU A 11 41.91 -7.43 -32.88
CA LEU A 11 41.83 -8.85 -33.25
C LEU A 11 40.45 -9.17 -33.83
N LEU A 12 40.51 -9.71 -35.05
CA LEU A 12 39.42 -10.18 -35.92
C LEU A 12 38.71 -11.43 -35.37
N LEU A 13 37.52 -11.69 -35.95
CA LEU A 13 36.90 -12.99 -36.32
C LEU A 13 35.45 -13.14 -35.77
N PRO A 14 34.57 -13.96 -36.37
CA PRO A 14 34.32 -14.24 -37.78
C PRO A 14 32.82 -14.06 -38.16
N LEU A 15 32.54 -13.89 -39.45
CA LEU A 15 31.19 -13.94 -40.05
C LEU A 15 30.65 -15.38 -39.99
N GLY A 16 29.75 -15.65 -39.05
CA GLY A 16 29.02 -16.92 -38.96
C GLY A 16 27.75 -16.89 -39.80
N SER A 17 27.69 -17.77 -40.80
CA SER A 17 26.53 -18.01 -41.67
C SER A 17 25.29 -18.41 -40.87
N THR A 18 24.23 -17.61 -40.96
CA THR A 18 22.91 -17.91 -40.40
C THR A 18 22.14 -18.85 -41.34
N SER A 19 22.15 -20.14 -41.02
CA SER A 19 21.22 -21.10 -41.60
C SER A 19 19.80 -20.81 -41.11
N LEU A 20 18.93 -20.37 -42.02
CA LEU A 20 17.50 -20.21 -41.79
C LEU A 20 16.85 -21.61 -41.75
N LEU A 21 16.65 -22.15 -40.55
CA LEU A 21 15.73 -23.27 -40.34
C LEU A 21 14.29 -22.75 -40.38
N PRO A 22 13.39 -23.34 -41.18
CA PRO A 22 11.97 -23.02 -41.12
C PRO A 22 11.41 -23.54 -39.79
N LEU A 23 11.14 -22.64 -38.84
CA LEU A 23 10.29 -22.96 -37.70
C LEU A 23 8.87 -23.21 -38.21
N THR A 24 8.47 -24.48 -38.27
CA THR A 24 7.07 -24.87 -38.28
C THR A 24 6.46 -24.41 -36.97
N ALA A 25 5.75 -23.28 -37.02
CA ALA A 25 4.90 -22.83 -35.93
C ALA A 25 3.76 -23.84 -35.75
N SER A 26 3.99 -24.84 -34.90
CA SER A 26 2.90 -25.65 -34.34
C SER A 26 2.01 -24.70 -33.56
N ALA A 27 0.93 -24.27 -34.20
CA ALA A 27 -0.21 -23.64 -33.55
C ALA A 27 -0.79 -24.64 -32.56
N SER A 28 -0.25 -24.67 -31.35
CA SER A 28 -0.89 -25.30 -30.22
C SER A 28 -2.19 -24.54 -30.01
N ALA A 29 -3.30 -25.13 -30.45
CA ALA A 29 -4.62 -24.80 -30.01
C ALA A 29 -4.62 -24.98 -28.48
N GLY A 30 -4.24 -23.93 -27.77
CA GLY A 30 -4.28 -23.85 -26.33
C GLY A 30 -5.74 -24.02 -25.95
N ARG A 31 -6.06 -25.20 -25.44
CA ARG A 31 -7.34 -25.41 -24.75
C ARG A 31 -7.41 -24.35 -23.67
N ASP A 32 -8.35 -23.43 -23.82
CA ASP A 32 -8.76 -22.48 -22.80
C ASP A 32 -9.14 -23.28 -21.55
N ARG A 33 -8.18 -23.46 -20.65
CA ARG A 33 -8.43 -24.04 -19.34
C ARG A 33 -9.33 -23.01 -18.64
N PRO A 34 -10.56 -23.39 -18.24
CA PRO A 34 -11.47 -22.46 -17.57
C PRO A 34 -10.70 -21.81 -16.44
N ALA A 35 -10.62 -20.47 -16.45
CA ALA A 35 -9.96 -19.72 -15.40
C ALA A 35 -10.51 -20.23 -14.07
N ALA A 36 -9.64 -20.88 -13.28
CA ALA A 36 -10.06 -21.50 -12.02
C ALA A 36 -10.84 -20.47 -11.21
N GLN A 37 -12.12 -20.75 -10.96
CA GLN A 37 -12.97 -19.80 -10.26
C GLN A 37 -12.32 -19.47 -8.92
N ALA A 38 -12.22 -18.18 -8.62
CA ALA A 38 -11.63 -17.74 -7.36
C ALA A 38 -12.40 -18.34 -6.20
N GLU A 39 -11.75 -19.19 -5.41
CA GLU A 39 -12.28 -19.69 -4.15
C GLU A 39 -12.55 -18.52 -3.20
N ARG A 40 -13.76 -18.49 -2.65
CA ARG A 40 -14.25 -17.50 -1.70
C ARG A 40 -14.77 -18.24 -0.47
N ILE A 41 -14.32 -17.82 0.71
CA ILE A 41 -14.73 -18.38 1.98
C ILE A 41 -15.35 -17.25 2.79
N ASP A 42 -16.61 -17.45 3.19
CA ASP A 42 -17.36 -16.58 4.09
C ASP A 42 -17.49 -17.33 5.42
N TYR A 43 -16.82 -16.86 6.47
CA TYR A 43 -16.92 -17.51 7.77
C TYR A 43 -18.23 -17.08 8.45
N PRO A 44 -18.92 -18.00 9.15
CA PRO A 44 -20.24 -17.69 9.69
C PRO A 44 -20.19 -16.61 10.79
N GLY A 45 -21.31 -15.90 10.95
CA GLY A 45 -21.48 -14.88 11.98
C GLY A 45 -20.57 -13.67 11.75
N SER A 46 -19.76 -13.33 12.75
CA SER A 46 -18.77 -12.24 12.67
C SER A 46 -17.38 -12.70 12.20
N GLY A 47 -17.22 -13.99 11.88
CA GLY A 47 -15.98 -14.60 11.45
C GLY A 47 -15.31 -15.50 12.50
N ILE A 48 -14.09 -15.95 12.20
CA ILE A 48 -13.28 -16.78 13.10
C ILE A 48 -12.43 -15.89 13.99
N VAL A 49 -12.76 -15.85 15.29
CA VAL A 49 -11.99 -15.19 16.33
C VAL A 49 -10.74 -16.01 16.67
N ILE A 50 -9.58 -15.38 16.65
CA ILE A 50 -8.29 -16.00 16.94
C ILE A 50 -7.55 -15.13 17.95
N ALA A 51 -7.38 -15.65 19.15
CA ALA A 51 -6.57 -15.02 20.19
C ALA A 51 -5.13 -15.54 20.15
N ARG A 52 -4.15 -14.71 20.53
CA ARG A 52 -2.70 -15.00 20.45
C ARG A 52 -2.30 -16.40 20.96
N GLN A 53 -2.84 -16.82 22.10
CA GLN A 53 -2.46 -18.06 22.79
C GLN A 53 -3.43 -19.23 22.57
N SER A 54 -4.44 -19.07 21.72
CA SER A 54 -5.49 -20.09 21.52
C SER A 54 -5.05 -21.26 20.64
N GLY A 55 -4.14 -21.03 19.67
CA GLY A 55 -3.88 -22.00 18.61
C GLY A 55 -4.99 -22.08 17.55
N ASP A 56 -5.97 -21.18 17.58
CA ASP A 56 -7.17 -21.20 16.74
C ASP A 56 -6.92 -20.85 15.28
N GLN A 57 -5.72 -20.43 14.88
CA GLN A 57 -5.35 -20.22 13.47
C GLN A 57 -5.58 -21.46 12.59
N ARG A 58 -5.68 -22.64 13.20
CA ARG A 58 -6.01 -23.91 12.55
C ARG A 58 -7.43 -23.89 11.97
N ARG A 59 -8.37 -23.19 12.63
CA ARG A 59 -9.80 -23.03 12.27
C ARG A 59 -10.01 -22.24 10.98
N LEU A 60 -8.99 -21.56 10.45
CA LEU A 60 -9.01 -20.96 9.11
C LEU A 60 -8.91 -22.05 8.01
N THR A 61 -9.86 -22.97 7.97
CA THR A 61 -9.93 -24.04 6.97
C THR A 61 -10.09 -23.46 5.56
N GLY A 62 -9.59 -24.16 4.53
CA GLY A 62 -9.59 -23.66 3.14
C GLY A 62 -8.61 -22.50 2.83
N THR A 63 -7.91 -21.94 3.82
CA THR A 63 -6.95 -20.85 3.59
C THR A 63 -5.50 -21.32 3.49
N PRO A 64 -4.63 -20.59 2.76
CA PRO A 64 -3.23 -20.95 2.62
C PRO A 64 -2.46 -20.82 3.93
N ARG A 65 -1.44 -21.67 4.13
CA ARG A 65 -0.55 -21.63 5.30
C ARG A 65 0.10 -20.25 5.51
N SER A 66 0.31 -19.47 4.44
CA SER A 66 0.87 -18.12 4.54
C SER A 66 -0.05 -17.15 5.30
N LEU A 67 -1.38 -17.29 5.17
CA LEU A 67 -2.35 -16.48 5.90
C LEU A 67 -2.33 -16.85 7.39
N LYS A 68 -2.37 -18.15 7.71
CA LYS A 68 -2.30 -18.64 9.11
C LYS A 68 -1.05 -18.13 9.83
N ARG A 69 0.11 -18.20 9.17
CA ARG A 69 1.37 -17.64 9.69
C ARG A 69 1.34 -16.12 9.82
N PHE A 70 0.67 -15.43 8.91
CA PHE A 70 0.50 -13.99 8.98
C PHE A 70 -0.33 -13.57 10.19
N VAL A 71 -1.49 -14.21 10.41
CA VAL A 71 -2.35 -13.94 11.57
C VAL A 71 -1.59 -14.17 12.88
N ALA A 72 -0.87 -15.29 13.00
CA ALA A 72 -0.04 -15.57 14.18
C ALA A 72 0.98 -14.45 14.46
N ARG A 73 1.71 -13.99 13.43
CA ARG A 73 2.64 -12.86 13.59
C ARG A 73 1.93 -11.55 13.94
N ARG A 74 0.74 -11.31 13.38
CA ARG A 74 0.01 -10.07 13.65
C ARG A 74 -0.45 -10.00 15.11
N LEU A 75 -0.84 -11.13 15.70
CA LEU A 75 -1.16 -11.23 17.12
C LEU A 75 0.03 -10.89 18.02
N GLU A 76 1.26 -11.26 17.63
CA GLU A 76 2.48 -10.83 18.32
C GLU A 76 2.72 -9.31 18.20
N VAL A 77 2.48 -8.73 17.02
CA VAL A 77 2.59 -7.28 16.83
C VAL A 77 1.57 -6.54 17.68
N LEU A 78 0.31 -6.99 17.70
CA LEU A 78 -0.73 -6.38 18.54
C LEU A 78 -0.41 -6.49 20.03
N TYR A 79 0.23 -7.57 20.48
CA TYR A 79 0.74 -7.68 21.85
C TYR A 79 1.82 -6.65 22.14
N ALA A 80 2.76 -6.47 21.21
CA ALA A 80 3.81 -5.48 21.30
C ALA A 80 3.23 -4.06 21.36
N ASP A 81 2.28 -3.75 20.47
CA ASP A 81 1.56 -2.47 20.40
C ASP A 81 0.79 -2.19 21.72
N ALA A 82 0.29 -3.23 22.40
CA ALA A 82 -0.36 -3.12 23.71
C ALA A 82 0.61 -2.96 24.91
N GLY A 83 1.91 -2.81 24.62
CA GLY A 83 2.98 -2.59 25.60
C GLY A 83 3.59 -3.88 26.16
N SER A 84 3.35 -5.05 25.55
CA SER A 84 3.92 -6.35 25.97
C SER A 84 3.71 -6.70 27.45
N ARG A 85 2.63 -6.21 28.06
CA ARG A 85 2.35 -6.44 29.48
C ARG A 85 1.85 -7.87 29.67
N PRO A 86 2.39 -8.67 30.61
CA PRO A 86 1.97 -10.06 30.82
C PRO A 86 0.45 -10.23 31.00
N ARG A 87 -0.22 -9.31 31.70
CA ARG A 87 -1.69 -9.31 31.86
C ARG A 87 -2.45 -9.19 30.53
N CYS A 88 -1.84 -8.63 29.50
CA CYS A 88 -2.40 -8.48 28.15
C CYS A 88 -2.05 -9.64 27.22
N ALA A 89 -1.40 -10.73 27.68
CA ALA A 89 -0.88 -11.75 26.77
C ALA A 89 -1.96 -12.46 25.94
N THR A 90 -3.20 -12.47 26.43
CA THR A 90 -4.39 -13.09 25.80
C THR A 90 -5.28 -12.09 25.08
N SER A 91 -5.11 -10.78 25.28
CA SER A 91 -6.00 -9.77 24.69
C SER A 91 -5.88 -9.57 23.18
N PRO A 92 -4.70 -9.73 22.53
CA PRO A 92 -4.58 -9.58 21.09
C PRO A 92 -5.48 -10.55 20.37
N THR A 93 -6.31 -10.01 19.50
CA THR A 93 -7.36 -10.75 18.80
C THR A 93 -7.42 -10.31 17.34
N VAL A 94 -7.49 -11.30 16.46
CA VAL A 94 -7.78 -11.12 15.03
C VAL A 94 -9.04 -11.93 14.73
N VAL A 95 -10.01 -11.30 14.08
CA VAL A 95 -11.25 -11.93 13.62
C VAL A 95 -11.23 -11.98 12.11
N VAL A 96 -11.20 -13.17 11.51
CA VAL A 96 -11.20 -13.34 10.05
C VAL A 96 -12.63 -13.59 9.57
N ASP A 97 -13.19 -12.63 8.83
CA ASP A 97 -14.57 -12.65 8.32
C ASP A 97 -14.63 -13.33 6.95
N ARG A 98 -13.83 -12.85 5.99
CA ARG A 98 -13.85 -13.35 4.61
C ARG A 98 -12.47 -13.56 4.03
N TYR A 99 -12.34 -14.57 3.17
CA TYR A 99 -11.14 -14.85 2.38
C TYR A 99 -11.49 -14.98 0.90
N ASP A 100 -10.69 -14.35 0.04
CA ASP A 100 -10.73 -14.50 -1.41
C ASP A 100 -9.35 -14.94 -1.91
N SER A 101 -9.31 -16.06 -2.63
CA SER A 101 -8.09 -16.67 -3.17
C SER A 101 -7.29 -15.79 -4.13
N ARG A 102 -7.91 -14.72 -4.67
CA ARG A 102 -7.21 -13.64 -5.39
C ARG A 102 -6.25 -12.85 -4.50
N GLY A 103 -6.21 -13.16 -3.20
CA GLY A 103 -5.25 -12.61 -2.26
C GLY A 103 -5.82 -11.47 -1.43
N PHE A 104 -7.08 -11.59 -1.00
CA PHE A 104 -7.69 -10.61 -0.11
C PHE A 104 -8.30 -11.28 1.11
N VAL A 105 -8.25 -10.58 2.24
CA VAL A 105 -8.91 -10.99 3.49
C VAL A 105 -9.58 -9.78 4.09
N LYS A 106 -10.84 -9.93 4.52
CA LYS A 106 -11.49 -8.99 5.43
C LYS A 106 -11.36 -9.52 6.85
N ALA A 107 -10.89 -8.69 7.74
CA ALA A 107 -10.72 -9.03 9.15
C ALA A 107 -11.09 -7.85 10.05
N GLY A 108 -11.21 -8.13 11.34
CA GLY A 108 -11.08 -7.16 12.41
C GLY A 108 -9.85 -7.48 13.25
N GLU A 109 -9.21 -6.49 13.84
CA GLU A 109 -8.09 -6.73 14.76
C GLU A 109 -8.02 -5.68 15.87
N GLY A 110 -7.45 -6.08 17.00
CA GLY A 110 -7.29 -5.21 18.16
C GLY A 110 -6.74 -5.96 19.38
N TRP A 111 -6.75 -5.28 20.53
CA TRP A 111 -6.56 -5.90 21.83
C TRP A 111 -7.70 -5.48 22.75
N TYR A 112 -8.32 -6.46 23.40
CA TYR A 112 -9.50 -6.26 24.23
C TYR A 112 -9.20 -6.51 25.72
N GLU A 113 -10.22 -6.73 26.53
CA GLU A 113 -10.03 -7.09 27.94
C GLU A 113 -9.02 -8.24 28.11
N PRO A 114 -8.17 -8.19 29.15
CA PRO A 114 -8.20 -7.25 30.29
C PRO A 114 -7.45 -5.92 30.04
N CYS A 115 -7.10 -5.59 28.80
CA CYS A 115 -6.33 -4.40 28.48
C CYS A 115 -7.21 -3.33 27.81
N PRO A 116 -7.14 -2.06 28.25
CA PRO A 116 -7.96 -1.00 27.68
C PRO A 116 -7.48 -0.74 26.26
N GLY A 117 -8.26 -1.22 25.31
CA GLY A 117 -7.97 -1.17 23.90
C GLY A 117 -9.24 -1.22 23.08
N GLY A 118 -9.06 -1.12 21.78
CA GLY A 118 -10.14 -1.24 20.81
C GLY A 118 -9.71 -2.12 19.66
N GLY A 119 -10.62 -2.26 18.71
CA GLY A 119 -10.33 -2.90 17.44
C GLY A 119 -10.86 -2.07 16.29
N TYR A 120 -10.44 -2.44 15.09
CA TYR A 120 -10.90 -1.84 13.86
C TYR A 120 -11.01 -2.90 12.77
N SER A 121 -11.76 -2.59 11.71
CA SER A 121 -11.84 -3.46 10.54
C SER A 121 -10.67 -3.20 9.59
N VAL A 122 -10.06 -4.25 9.10
CA VAL A 122 -8.92 -4.19 8.19
C VAL A 122 -9.12 -5.10 6.98
N ILE A 123 -8.67 -4.65 5.82
CA ILE A 123 -8.55 -5.46 4.62
C ILE A 123 -7.07 -5.70 4.38
N TYR A 124 -6.70 -6.97 4.28
CA TYR A 124 -5.36 -7.38 3.90
C TYR A 124 -5.31 -7.78 2.43
N LYS A 125 -4.23 -7.42 1.76
CA LYS A 125 -3.91 -7.87 0.41
C LYS A 125 -2.64 -8.72 0.44
N ARG A 126 -2.62 -9.78 -0.37
CA ARG A 126 -1.45 -10.61 -0.60
C ARG A 126 -0.61 -10.03 -1.74
N SER A 127 0.68 -9.87 -1.51
CA SER A 127 1.68 -9.53 -2.51
C SER A 127 2.79 -10.60 -2.48
N GLY A 128 2.80 -11.48 -3.48
CA GLY A 128 3.62 -12.70 -3.45
C GLY A 128 3.23 -13.60 -2.27
N SER A 129 4.18 -13.91 -1.39
CA SER A 129 3.96 -14.73 -0.19
C SER A 129 3.59 -13.93 1.06
N LYS A 130 3.60 -12.59 0.98
CA LYS A 130 3.40 -11.68 2.11
C LYS A 130 1.99 -11.10 2.11
N TRP A 131 1.44 -10.91 3.29
CA TRP A 131 0.17 -10.23 3.53
C TRP A 131 0.45 -8.88 4.17
N ARG A 132 -0.33 -7.87 3.81
CA ARG A 132 -0.16 -6.48 4.26
C ARG A 132 -1.52 -5.80 4.38
N ALA A 133 -1.70 -4.98 5.42
CA ALA A 133 -2.90 -4.16 5.56
C ALA A 133 -2.91 -3.15 4.41
N VAL A 134 -4.03 -3.04 3.70
CA VAL A 134 -4.20 -2.04 2.62
C VAL A 134 -5.25 -0.99 2.96
N LEU A 135 -6.20 -1.33 3.83
CA LEU A 135 -7.25 -0.43 4.32
C LEU A 135 -7.62 -0.81 5.75
N GLY A 136 -7.49 0.12 6.69
CA GLY A 136 -7.96 0.00 8.07
C GLY A 136 -8.97 1.11 8.37
N SER A 137 -10.09 0.79 9.02
CA SER A 137 -11.12 1.78 9.36
C SER A 137 -11.98 1.30 10.53
N GLN A 138 -12.49 2.25 11.32
CA GLN A 138 -13.61 2.01 12.25
C GLN A 138 -14.97 2.22 11.55
N ASP A 139 -15.00 3.01 10.48
CA ASP A 139 -16.19 3.39 9.72
C ASP A 139 -16.30 2.69 8.35
N VAL A 140 -17.40 2.98 7.64
CA VAL A 140 -17.63 2.59 6.25
C VAL A 140 -16.48 3.10 5.37
N ARG A 141 -16.03 2.29 4.42
CA ARG A 141 -14.90 2.61 3.55
C ARG A 141 -15.34 3.43 2.34
N PHE A 142 -14.45 4.29 1.84
CA PHE A 142 -14.64 4.99 0.59
C PHE A 142 -14.57 4.06 -0.62
N CYS A 143 -15.43 4.30 -1.61
CA CYS A 143 -15.49 3.48 -2.83
C CYS A 143 -14.18 3.55 -3.61
N GLN A 144 -13.55 4.73 -3.66
CA GLN A 144 -12.33 4.93 -4.43
C GLN A 144 -11.13 4.22 -3.82
N ASP A 145 -11.09 4.08 -2.49
CA ASP A 145 -10.04 3.34 -1.79
C ASP A 145 -10.16 1.84 -2.04
N LEU A 146 -11.39 1.31 -1.99
CA LEU A 146 -11.66 -0.08 -2.33
C LEU A 146 -11.27 -0.37 -3.79
N ALA A 147 -11.68 0.51 -4.71
CA ALA A 147 -11.40 0.35 -6.14
C ALA A 147 -9.91 0.44 -6.46
N TRP A 148 -9.19 1.37 -5.85
CA TRP A 148 -7.73 1.53 -6.01
C TRP A 148 -6.97 0.27 -5.66
N TRP A 149 -7.31 -0.36 -4.53
CA TRP A 149 -6.67 -1.61 -4.14
C TRP A 149 -7.16 -2.81 -4.93
N GLY A 150 -8.16 -2.64 -5.79
CA GLY A 150 -8.81 -3.71 -6.53
C GLY A 150 -9.55 -4.66 -5.60
N VAL A 151 -10.09 -4.15 -4.48
CA VAL A 151 -10.79 -4.97 -3.50
C VAL A 151 -12.08 -5.51 -4.14
N PRO A 152 -12.31 -6.83 -4.16
CA PRO A 152 -13.56 -7.37 -4.67
C PRO A 152 -14.75 -7.01 -3.80
N VAL A 153 -15.95 -6.88 -4.38
CA VAL A 153 -17.22 -6.65 -3.64
C VAL A 153 -17.41 -7.65 -2.50
N PHE A 154 -17.02 -8.92 -2.70
CA PHE A 154 -17.09 -9.95 -1.67
C PHE A 154 -16.33 -9.57 -0.39
N ILE A 155 -15.17 -8.92 -0.53
CA ILE A 155 -14.31 -8.48 0.56
C ILE A 155 -14.69 -7.08 1.04
N GLY A 156 -14.93 -6.14 0.12
CA GLY A 156 -15.20 -4.74 0.46
C GLY A 156 -16.61 -4.46 0.96
N GLY A 157 -17.57 -5.35 0.67
CA GLY A 157 -19.00 -5.08 0.84
C GLY A 157 -19.64 -4.54 -0.44
N ARG A 158 -20.98 -4.49 -0.46
CA ARG A 158 -21.77 -3.98 -1.60
C ARG A 158 -21.95 -2.47 -1.58
N GLN A 159 -21.64 -1.84 -0.45
CA GLN A 159 -21.81 -0.41 -0.21
C GLN A 159 -20.52 0.19 0.31
N CYS A 160 -20.33 1.46 0.02
CA CYS A 160 -19.19 2.27 0.41
C CYS A 160 -19.61 3.75 0.43
N LEU A 161 -18.76 4.62 0.97
CA LEU A 161 -18.95 6.06 0.94
C LEU A 161 -18.44 6.63 -0.40
N SER A 162 -19.24 7.49 -1.02
CA SER A 162 -18.79 8.37 -2.11
C SER A 162 -17.86 9.47 -1.58
N GLU A 163 -17.40 10.36 -2.46
CA GLU A 163 -16.63 11.55 -2.02
C GLU A 163 -17.47 12.49 -1.18
N ASP A 164 -18.74 12.66 -1.57
CA ASP A 164 -19.75 13.47 -0.90
C ASP A 164 -20.30 12.84 0.40
N LEU A 165 -19.67 11.76 0.89
CA LEU A 165 -20.05 11.02 2.10
C LEU A 165 -21.40 10.28 2.01
N ASP A 166 -21.94 10.10 0.80
CA ASP A 166 -23.16 9.31 0.60
C ASP A 166 -22.86 7.82 0.57
N VAL A 167 -23.76 7.01 1.14
CA VAL A 167 -23.68 5.55 1.02
C VAL A 167 -24.18 5.12 -0.35
N VAL A 168 -23.24 4.75 -1.22
CA VAL A 168 -23.54 4.31 -2.59
C VAL A 168 -23.18 2.84 -2.79
N ARG A 169 -23.62 2.25 -3.91
CA ARG A 169 -23.24 0.88 -4.29
C ARG A 169 -21.79 0.86 -4.77
N TYR A 170 -20.96 0.01 -4.19
CA TYR A 170 -19.58 -0.20 -4.62
C TYR A 170 -19.53 -0.88 -6.00
N ARG A 171 -18.80 -0.26 -6.95
CA ARG A 171 -18.65 -0.75 -8.33
C ARG A 171 -17.14 -0.84 -8.67
N PRO A 172 -16.50 -1.99 -8.44
CA PRO A 172 -15.09 -2.17 -8.77
C PRO A 172 -14.82 -1.82 -10.24
N GLY A 173 -13.82 -0.97 -10.48
CA GLY A 173 -13.43 -0.51 -11.82
C GLY A 173 -14.03 0.86 -12.19
N ALA A 174 -15.29 1.12 -11.84
CA ALA A 174 -15.92 2.42 -12.10
C ALA A 174 -15.44 3.50 -11.10
N ASP A 175 -15.19 3.10 -9.84
CA ASP A 175 -14.83 4.02 -8.77
C ASP A 175 -13.31 4.32 -8.72
N THR A 176 -12.54 4.07 -9.78
CA THR A 176 -11.07 4.16 -9.77
C THR A 176 -10.51 5.56 -9.97
N VAL A 177 -11.31 6.49 -10.50
CA VAL A 177 -10.84 7.80 -10.97
C VAL A 177 -11.52 8.90 -10.16
N SER A 178 -10.87 9.35 -9.09
CA SER A 178 -11.22 10.65 -8.52
C SER A 178 -9.99 11.44 -8.06
N PRO A 179 -9.98 12.77 -8.29
CA PRO A 179 -8.91 13.66 -7.84
C PRO A 179 -8.77 13.69 -6.31
N GLU A 180 -9.87 13.64 -5.58
CA GLU A 180 -9.89 13.71 -4.12
C GLU A 180 -9.35 12.43 -3.46
N ALA A 181 -9.69 11.25 -4.00
CA ALA A 181 -9.06 10.01 -3.56
C ALA A 181 -7.56 10.01 -3.84
N THR A 182 -7.14 10.64 -4.94
CA THR A 182 -5.71 10.86 -5.22
C THR A 182 -5.10 11.76 -4.14
N ALA A 183 -5.70 12.90 -3.81
CA ALA A 183 -5.20 13.78 -2.74
C ALA A 183 -5.12 13.07 -1.37
N ARG A 184 -6.17 12.34 -0.95
CA ARG A 184 -6.19 11.58 0.31
C ARG A 184 -5.11 10.50 0.36
N ARG A 185 -4.89 9.78 -0.75
CA ARG A 185 -3.82 8.76 -0.86
C ARG A 185 -2.45 9.38 -0.65
N VAL A 186 -2.24 10.58 -1.17
CA VAL A 186 -0.94 11.23 -1.11
C VAL A 186 -0.69 11.80 0.28
N ILE A 187 -1.72 12.40 0.91
CA ILE A 187 -1.70 12.78 2.33
C ILE A 187 -1.42 11.55 3.21
N ALA A 188 -2.09 10.41 3.02
CA ALA A 188 -1.84 9.22 3.85
C ALA A 188 -0.39 8.69 3.74
N VAL A 189 0.23 8.81 2.56
CA VAL A 189 1.64 8.43 2.35
C VAL A 189 2.61 9.42 3.02
N ALA A 190 2.26 10.70 3.07
CA ALA A 190 3.08 11.76 3.65
C ALA A 190 3.00 11.92 5.16
N THR A 191 1.86 11.57 5.74
CA THR A 191 1.54 11.89 7.13
C THR A 191 1.95 10.79 8.12
N TRP A 192 2.63 9.72 7.66
CA TRP A 192 3.04 8.55 8.44
C TRP A 192 1.90 7.82 9.18
N LEU A 193 0.65 8.04 8.76
CA LEU A 193 -0.51 7.34 9.32
C LEU A 193 -0.56 5.88 8.81
N PRO A 194 -0.88 4.90 9.68
CA PRO A 194 -0.71 3.48 9.40
C PRO A 194 -1.86 2.92 8.53
N ILE A 195 -1.94 3.28 7.24
CA ILE A 195 -3.00 2.73 6.36
C ILE A 195 -2.47 2.16 5.03
N VAL A 196 -1.26 2.50 4.57
CA VAL A 196 -0.82 2.09 3.21
C VAL A 196 0.49 1.29 3.19
N PRO A 197 0.52 0.11 2.56
CA PRO A 197 1.74 -0.63 2.36
C PRO A 197 2.46 -0.17 1.10
N ARG A 198 3.69 0.32 1.29
CA ARG A 198 4.67 0.63 0.26
C ARG A 198 4.87 -0.55 -0.69
N ALA A 199 4.27 -0.54 -1.89
CA ALA A 199 4.85 -1.14 -3.10
C ALA A 199 4.04 -0.79 -4.36
N ARG A 200 4.63 0.12 -5.15
CA ARG A 200 4.79 0.15 -6.62
C ARG A 200 3.57 -0.15 -7.50
N VAL A 201 2.85 0.91 -7.89
CA VAL A 201 2.71 1.35 -9.30
C VAL A 201 2.64 2.87 -9.32
N VAL A 202 3.78 3.52 -9.53
CA VAL A 202 3.88 4.87 -10.09
C VAL A 202 5.17 4.85 -10.90
N THR A 203 5.17 5.47 -12.07
CA THR A 203 6.40 5.65 -12.85
C THR A 203 7.42 6.42 -11.99
N ARG A 204 8.72 6.12 -12.11
CA ARG A 204 9.77 6.69 -11.23
C ARG A 204 9.78 8.23 -11.17
N ALA A 205 9.33 8.93 -12.22
CA ALA A 205 9.27 10.39 -12.27
C ALA A 205 8.03 10.98 -11.56
N ALA A 206 6.84 10.41 -11.75
CA ALA A 206 5.63 10.88 -11.09
C ALA A 206 5.57 10.51 -9.60
N LEU A 207 6.28 9.43 -9.21
CA LEU A 207 6.50 9.05 -7.81
C LEU A 207 7.44 10.06 -7.10
N ALA A 208 8.40 10.67 -7.81
CA ALA A 208 9.34 11.65 -7.23
C ALA A 208 8.72 13.06 -7.01
N GLN A 209 7.80 13.47 -7.87
CA GLN A 209 7.18 14.81 -7.84
C GLN A 209 6.05 14.92 -6.80
N LEU A 210 5.28 13.86 -6.60
CA LEU A 210 4.30 13.77 -5.51
C LEU A 210 4.95 13.47 -4.14
N GLU A 211 6.07 12.73 -4.09
CA GLU A 211 6.86 12.47 -2.87
C GLU A 211 7.63 13.70 -2.34
N SER A 212 7.95 14.70 -3.18
CA SER A 212 8.60 15.94 -2.70
C SER A 212 7.63 16.86 -1.97
N LEU A 213 6.46 17.11 -2.56
CA LEU A 213 5.57 18.19 -2.11
C LEU A 213 4.64 17.81 -0.99
N ILE A 214 4.32 16.53 -0.89
CA ILE A 214 3.43 16.05 0.15
C ILE A 214 4.26 15.31 1.22
N GLY A 215 5.32 14.59 0.83
CA GLY A 215 6.16 13.76 1.70
C GLY A 215 7.01 14.47 2.77
N ARG A 216 7.03 15.80 2.82
CA ARG A 216 7.64 16.51 3.95
C ARG A 216 6.63 17.47 4.59
N ARG A 217 5.88 16.92 5.54
CA ARG A 217 5.72 17.55 6.85
C ARG A 217 7.10 17.80 7.49
N THR A 218 7.97 18.56 6.83
CA THR A 218 9.09 19.20 7.51
C THR A 218 8.42 20.23 8.37
N TYR A 219 8.44 20.00 9.68
CA TYR A 219 8.46 21.11 10.61
C TYR A 219 9.70 21.92 10.22
N LEU A 220 9.52 22.90 9.33
CA LEU A 220 10.47 23.98 9.18
C LEU A 220 10.36 24.73 10.51
N ALA A 221 11.45 24.79 11.26
CA ALA A 221 11.48 25.65 12.43
C ALA A 221 11.07 27.05 11.94
N PRO A 222 10.11 27.75 12.59
CA PRO A 222 9.65 29.07 12.13
C PRO A 222 10.80 30.06 11.88
N GLU A 223 11.93 29.82 12.54
CA GLU A 223 13.22 30.50 12.42
C GLU A 223 13.84 30.45 11.00
N GLU A 224 13.49 29.45 10.17
CA GLU A 224 14.07 29.19 8.85
C GLU A 224 13.22 29.74 7.67
N CYS A 225 12.07 30.36 7.96
CA CYS A 225 11.17 30.90 6.93
C CYS A 225 11.01 32.43 7.03
N ALA A 226 11.02 33.10 5.87
CA ALA A 226 10.73 34.52 5.78
C ALA A 226 9.20 34.75 5.76
N PRO A 227 8.70 35.97 6.05
CA PRO A 227 7.27 36.30 5.98
C PRO A 227 6.63 35.99 4.61
N GLU A 228 7.45 36.02 3.56
CA GLU A 228 7.05 35.79 2.16
C GLU A 228 6.85 34.30 1.81
N GLY A 229 7.36 33.38 2.63
CA GLY A 229 7.35 31.94 2.37
C GLY A 229 8.67 31.23 2.74
N CYS A 230 8.70 29.92 2.48
CA CYS A 230 9.84 29.05 2.76
C CYS A 230 10.45 28.51 1.47
N VAL A 231 11.78 28.57 1.33
CA VAL A 231 12.48 27.99 0.16
C VAL A 231 13.00 26.60 0.51
N VAL A 232 12.69 25.61 -0.33
CA VAL A 232 13.10 24.22 -0.16
C VAL A 232 13.88 23.75 -1.38
N THR A 233 15.02 23.11 -1.14
CA THR A 233 15.85 22.52 -2.21
C THR A 233 15.63 21.01 -2.25
N ALA A 234 15.33 20.48 -3.44
CA ALA A 234 15.14 19.06 -3.71
C ALA A 234 16.21 18.57 -4.70
N THR A 235 16.80 17.41 -4.44
CA THR A 235 17.83 16.82 -5.30
C THR A 235 17.28 15.57 -6.00
N GLU A 236 17.29 15.56 -7.33
CA GLU A 236 16.78 14.49 -8.17
C GLU A 236 17.71 13.26 -8.22
N PRO A 237 17.18 12.07 -8.59
CA PRO A 237 18.00 10.91 -8.91
C PRO A 237 18.86 11.19 -10.15
N GLY A 238 20.09 11.63 -9.93
CA GLY A 238 21.00 12.15 -10.96
C GLY A 238 21.87 13.33 -10.49
N GLY A 239 21.63 13.87 -9.29
CA GLY A 239 22.42 14.95 -8.70
C GLY A 239 21.99 16.36 -9.12
N ARG A 240 20.89 16.47 -9.87
CA ARG A 240 20.32 17.75 -10.27
C ARG A 240 19.53 18.34 -9.11
N GLU A 241 19.82 19.57 -8.72
CA GLU A 241 19.07 20.29 -7.69
C GLU A 241 17.95 21.13 -8.31
N SER A 242 16.84 21.27 -7.59
CA SER A 242 15.69 22.09 -7.94
C SER A 242 15.22 22.84 -6.69
N ARG A 243 14.89 24.12 -6.84
CA ARG A 243 14.44 24.98 -5.72
C ARG A 243 12.95 25.26 -5.85
N LEU A 244 12.25 25.25 -4.73
CA LEU A 244 10.80 25.48 -4.64
C LEU A 244 10.53 26.55 -3.58
N MET A 245 9.68 27.52 -3.88
CA MET A 245 9.11 28.47 -2.93
C MET A 245 7.74 27.96 -2.47
N LEU A 246 7.55 27.82 -1.16
CA LEU A 246 6.28 27.47 -0.54
C LEU A 246 5.69 28.73 0.10
N ARG A 247 4.55 29.21 -0.40
CA ARG A 247 3.79 30.26 0.29
C ARG A 247 2.85 29.61 1.30
N MET A 248 2.82 30.18 2.50
CA MET A 248 2.07 29.64 3.63
C MET A 248 1.14 30.70 4.18
N GLN A 249 -0.04 30.28 4.62
CA GLN A 249 -1.00 31.15 5.28
C GLN A 249 -1.31 30.59 6.68
N PRO A 250 -1.34 31.44 7.72
CA PRO A 250 -1.72 31.01 9.06
C PRO A 250 -3.21 30.69 9.11
N ILE A 251 -3.55 29.55 9.71
CA ILE A 251 -4.91 29.11 10.02
C ILE A 251 -4.91 28.66 11.48
N GLY A 252 -5.29 29.57 12.38
CA GLY A 252 -5.12 29.35 13.83
C GLY A 252 -3.64 29.36 14.20
N ASP A 253 -3.21 28.35 14.96
CA ASP A 253 -1.80 28.16 15.34
C ASP A 253 -0.98 27.37 14.30
N ASP A 254 -1.62 26.94 13.21
CA ASP A 254 -1.01 26.15 12.15
C ASP A 254 -0.69 27.00 10.90
N LEU A 255 0.36 26.61 10.16
CA LEU A 255 0.67 27.16 8.84
C LEU A 255 0.31 26.15 7.74
N VAL A 256 -0.50 26.58 6.78
CA VAL A 256 -0.94 25.75 5.65
C VAL A 256 -0.30 26.27 4.38
N VAL A 257 0.30 25.38 3.59
CA VAL A 257 0.85 25.72 2.27
C VAL A 257 -0.31 26.02 1.32
N THR A 258 -0.32 27.22 0.74
CA THR A 258 -1.35 27.69 -0.18
C THR A 258 -0.88 27.72 -1.64
N GLU A 259 0.43 27.90 -1.88
CA GLU A 259 1.01 27.99 -3.22
C GLU A 259 2.42 27.39 -3.24
N VAL A 260 2.79 26.79 -4.38
CA VAL A 260 4.12 26.24 -4.64
C VAL A 260 4.62 26.76 -5.97
N GLU A 261 5.75 27.46 -5.97
CA GLU A 261 6.38 28.03 -7.16
C GLU A 261 7.78 27.42 -7.36
N ALA A 262 8.11 27.02 -8.59
CA ALA A 262 9.46 26.55 -8.91
C ALA A 262 10.38 27.76 -9.11
N LEU A 263 11.50 27.78 -8.39
CA LEU A 263 12.53 28.80 -8.55
C LEU A 263 13.56 28.32 -9.58
N PRO A 264 14.12 29.24 -10.39
CA PRO A 264 15.14 28.93 -11.38
C PRO A 264 16.44 28.37 -10.77
#